data_AF-A0A9D8N0C7-F1
#
_entry.id   AF-A0A9D8N0C7-F1
#
_cell.length_a   1.000
_cell.length_b   1.000
_cell.length_c   1.000
_cell.angle_alpha   90.00
_cell.angle_beta   90.00
_cell.angle_gamma   90.00
#
_symmetry.space_group_name_H-M   'P 1'
#
loop_
_entity.id
_entity.type
_entity.pdbx_description
1 polymer ?
#
loop_
_entity_poly.entity_id
_entity_poly.type
_entity_poly.pdbx_seq_one_letter_code
_entity_poly.pdbx_strand_id
1 'polypeptide(L)'
;MEKTHTDLLKGLVGAGIKWRYGEKPDDLTKRRIIWELAYIINEVYVDYYLMAFWIFRQSLKDINYWARGGVSSSIICYCLGLTEIDPIKYGLHAERFVNDEPPKFQFDIESSRFGEFMNRVEEVLVANEKDFDIASVRSCLFQDVNPSPYLNKKIERQIPNDLDDEIARYALSFPETMNLFDSYVRRKEGKEEWKPTGIVQLDKIMAPTFGLLAYQEQMLDILKDCFRCTAVERNHIRRSIQRGDVEQVEAYKNELFANLKDLTIEEAERVWGVLVSNPKAFLKAHAVSRVIEKY
;
A
#
# COMPACT_ATOMS: atom_id res chain seq x y z
N MET A 1 33.01 0.47 -17.16
CA MET A 1 31.91 1.44 -17.07
C MET A 1 31.46 1.40 -15.62
N GLU A 2 31.60 2.52 -14.92
CA GLU A 2 31.19 2.64 -13.51
C GLU A 2 29.66 2.43 -13.43
N LYS A 3 29.18 1.60 -12.50
CA LYS A 3 27.74 1.32 -12.38
C LYS A 3 27.06 2.52 -11.74
N THR A 4 25.99 3.03 -12.34
CA THR A 4 25.19 4.10 -11.74
C THR A 4 24.36 3.57 -10.56
N HIS A 5 23.88 4.46 -9.69
CA HIS A 5 22.90 4.10 -8.65
C HIS A 5 21.64 3.45 -9.24
N THR A 6 21.20 3.93 -10.41
CA THR A 6 20.10 3.33 -11.16
C THR A 6 20.39 1.87 -11.55
N ASP A 7 21.61 1.58 -12.03
CA ASP A 7 22.01 0.21 -12.38
C ASP A 7 22.10 -0.69 -11.15
N LEU A 8 22.58 -0.14 -10.03
CA LEU A 8 22.62 -0.85 -8.75
C LEU A 8 21.21 -1.21 -8.26
N LEU A 9 20.28 -0.25 -8.24
CA LEU A 9 18.90 -0.49 -7.84
C LEU A 9 18.24 -1.54 -8.75
N LYS A 10 18.38 -1.42 -10.07
CA LYS A 10 17.86 -2.42 -11.03
C LYS A 10 18.43 -3.81 -10.78
N GLY A 11 19.73 -3.92 -10.47
CA GLY A 11 20.37 -5.18 -10.14
C GLY A 11 19.81 -5.81 -8.86
N LEU A 12 19.65 -5.02 -7.79
CA LEU A 12 19.08 -5.47 -6.52
C LEU A 12 17.62 -5.90 -6.70
N VAL A 13 16.82 -5.11 -7.41
CA VAL A 13 15.43 -5.45 -7.72
C VAL A 13 15.37 -6.71 -8.58
N GLY A 14 16.22 -6.86 -9.59
CA GLY A 14 16.29 -8.07 -10.42
C GLY A 14 16.58 -9.33 -9.59
N ALA A 15 17.51 -9.25 -8.64
CA ALA A 15 17.77 -10.34 -7.70
C ALA A 15 16.56 -10.62 -6.79
N GLY A 16 15.89 -9.56 -6.32
CA GLY A 16 14.66 -9.64 -5.53
C GLY A 16 13.49 -10.28 -6.26
N ILE A 17 13.28 -9.94 -7.54
CA ILE A 17 12.26 -10.56 -8.40
C ILE A 17 12.51 -12.06 -8.50
N LYS A 18 13.75 -12.46 -8.79
CA LYS A 18 14.11 -13.88 -8.87
C LYS A 18 13.90 -14.61 -7.55
N TRP A 19 14.20 -13.95 -6.43
CA TRP A 19 13.97 -14.51 -5.09
C TRP A 19 12.48 -14.69 -4.77
N ARG A 20 11.64 -13.68 -5.02
CA ARG A 20 10.24 -13.66 -4.61
C ARG A 20 9.29 -14.33 -5.61
N TYR A 21 9.53 -14.15 -6.90
CA TYR A 21 8.65 -14.60 -7.99
C TYR A 21 9.29 -15.62 -8.95
N GLY A 22 10.57 -15.95 -8.75
CA GLY A 22 11.29 -16.86 -9.64
C GLY A 22 11.71 -16.25 -10.98
N GLU A 23 12.09 -17.09 -11.93
CA GLU A 23 12.63 -16.67 -13.24
C GLU A 23 11.57 -16.08 -14.20
N LYS A 24 10.29 -16.42 -13.98
CA LYS A 24 9.19 -16.08 -14.91
C LYS A 24 7.96 -15.57 -14.14
N PRO A 25 8.04 -14.35 -13.56
CA PRO A 25 6.85 -13.71 -13.01
C PRO A 25 5.75 -13.59 -14.07
N ASP A 26 4.49 -13.58 -13.65
CA ASP A 26 3.35 -13.36 -14.53
C ASP A 26 3.34 -11.92 -15.11
N ASP A 27 2.48 -11.67 -16.08
CA ASP A 27 2.46 -10.40 -16.81
C ASP A 27 1.97 -9.22 -15.96
N LEU A 28 1.07 -9.45 -14.99
CA LEU A 28 0.62 -8.40 -14.08
C LEU A 28 1.80 -7.96 -13.20
N THR A 29 2.51 -8.93 -12.61
CA THR A 29 3.70 -8.72 -11.80
C THR A 29 4.79 -7.96 -12.58
N LYS A 30 5.11 -8.38 -13.81
CA LYS A 30 6.07 -7.68 -14.67
C LYS A 30 5.68 -6.23 -14.95
N ARG A 31 4.42 -6.00 -15.34
CA ARG A 31 3.93 -4.64 -15.64
C ARG A 31 4.03 -3.74 -14.42
N ARG A 32 3.71 -4.27 -13.23
CA ARG A 32 3.80 -3.52 -11.97
C ARG A 32 5.24 -3.15 -11.62
N ILE A 33 6.18 -4.10 -11.74
CA ILE A 33 7.62 -3.85 -11.54
C ILE A 33 8.13 -2.76 -12.48
N ILE A 34 7.82 -2.86 -13.78
CA ILE A 34 8.27 -1.90 -14.79
C ILE A 34 7.73 -0.50 -14.49
N TRP A 35 6.43 -0.41 -14.21
CA TRP A 35 5.78 0.86 -13.90
C TRP A 35 6.37 1.52 -12.65
N GLU A 36 6.52 0.75 -11.57
CA GLU A 36 7.01 1.28 -10.29
C GLU A 36 8.50 1.65 -10.36
N LEU A 37 9.33 0.84 -11.01
CA LEU A 37 10.73 1.21 -11.28
C LEU A 37 10.84 2.48 -12.13
N ALA A 38 10.02 2.62 -13.17
CA ALA A 38 10.03 3.80 -14.03
C ALA A 38 9.70 5.06 -13.23
N TYR A 39 8.69 4.99 -12.37
CA TYR A 39 8.39 6.09 -11.46
C TYR A 39 9.59 6.42 -10.55
N ILE A 40 10.19 5.42 -9.89
CA ILE A 40 11.28 5.65 -8.91
C ILE A 40 12.48 6.33 -9.59
N ILE A 41 12.77 5.92 -10.82
CA ILE A 41 13.88 6.46 -11.60
C ILE A 41 13.56 7.88 -12.09
N ASN A 42 12.37 8.11 -12.61
CA ASN A 42 11.99 9.40 -13.17
C ASN A 42 11.87 10.50 -12.11
N GLU A 43 11.35 10.15 -10.93
CA GLU A 43 11.22 11.08 -9.80
C GLU A 43 12.51 11.15 -8.95
N VAL A 44 13.60 10.53 -9.42
CA VAL A 44 14.94 10.58 -8.77
C VAL A 44 14.91 10.05 -7.32
N TYR A 45 14.02 9.09 -7.02
CA TYR A 45 13.94 8.43 -5.72
C TYR A 45 14.91 7.25 -5.57
N VAL A 46 15.75 6.99 -6.58
CA VAL A 46 16.69 5.86 -6.60
C VAL A 46 17.52 5.76 -5.31
N ASP A 47 18.06 6.89 -4.87
CA ASP A 47 18.93 6.99 -3.70
C ASP A 47 18.20 6.66 -2.39
N TYR A 48 16.91 7.00 -2.31
CA TYR A 48 16.06 6.73 -1.16
C TYR A 48 15.84 5.23 -0.99
N TYR A 49 15.54 4.52 -2.09
CA TYR A 49 15.36 3.06 -2.07
C TYR A 49 16.67 2.32 -1.81
N LEU A 50 17.79 2.78 -2.38
CA LEU A 50 19.10 2.22 -2.09
C LEU A 50 19.46 2.38 -0.62
N MET A 51 19.28 3.58 -0.06
CA MET A 51 19.58 3.84 1.34
C MET A 51 18.66 3.04 2.27
N ALA A 52 17.36 2.94 1.96
CA ALA A 52 16.43 2.09 2.69
C ALA A 52 16.91 0.63 2.69
N PHE A 53 17.32 0.11 1.53
CA PHE A 53 17.89 -1.23 1.40
C PHE A 53 19.15 -1.41 2.26
N TRP A 54 20.10 -0.49 2.21
CA TRP A 54 21.35 -0.59 2.98
C TRP A 54 21.12 -0.54 4.48
N ILE A 55 20.29 0.38 4.96
CA ILE A 55 19.88 0.46 6.36
C ILE A 55 19.23 -0.85 6.79
N PHE A 56 18.33 -1.41 5.99
CA PHE A 56 17.67 -2.67 6.33
C PHE A 56 18.65 -3.82 6.44
N ARG A 57 19.54 -3.96 5.45
CA ARG A 57 20.51 -5.05 5.41
C ARG A 57 21.54 -4.98 6.53
N GLN A 58 21.95 -3.78 6.94
CA GLN A 58 23.02 -3.58 7.91
C GLN A 58 22.50 -3.40 9.34
N SER A 59 21.37 -2.71 9.50
CA SER A 59 20.85 -2.34 10.82
C SER A 59 19.82 -3.32 11.38
N LEU A 60 19.02 -3.98 10.52
CA LEU A 60 17.87 -4.81 10.93
C LEU A 60 18.11 -6.32 10.88
N LYS A 61 19.38 -6.76 10.78
CA LYS A 61 19.74 -8.17 10.63
C LYS A 61 19.20 -9.07 11.76
N ASP A 62 19.22 -8.56 12.98
CA ASP A 62 18.82 -9.26 14.20
C ASP A 62 17.82 -8.45 15.06
N ILE A 63 17.37 -7.31 14.53
CA ILE A 63 16.40 -6.42 15.18
C ILE A 63 15.04 -6.64 14.52
N ASN A 64 14.03 -6.96 15.32
CA ASN A 64 12.68 -7.16 14.78
C ASN A 64 12.10 -5.84 14.26
N TYR A 65 11.49 -5.90 13.09
CA TYR A 65 10.81 -4.76 12.48
C TYR A 65 9.54 -5.19 11.75
N TRP A 66 8.68 -4.22 11.47
CA TRP A 66 7.51 -4.43 10.63
C TRP A 66 7.15 -3.22 9.78
N ALA A 67 6.78 -3.45 8.51
CA ALA A 67 6.34 -2.39 7.61
C ALA A 67 4.98 -1.83 8.00
N ARG A 68 4.79 -0.52 7.87
CA ARG A 68 3.52 0.17 8.11
C ARG A 68 3.10 1.03 6.93
N GLY A 69 1.88 1.57 7.05
CA GLY A 69 1.28 2.45 6.05
C GLY A 69 1.28 1.83 4.66
N GLY A 70 1.74 2.61 3.69
CA GLY A 70 1.77 2.24 2.28
C GLY A 70 2.98 1.41 1.84
N VAL A 71 4.00 1.20 2.69
CA VAL A 71 5.24 0.50 2.27
C VAL A 71 4.94 -0.87 1.66
N SER A 72 4.00 -1.61 2.26
CA SER A 72 3.55 -2.92 1.78
C SER A 72 2.81 -2.90 0.43
N SER A 73 2.47 -1.73 -0.10
CA SER A 73 1.91 -1.59 -1.45
C SER A 73 2.95 -1.57 -2.57
N SER A 74 4.23 -1.41 -2.23
CA SER A 74 5.33 -1.31 -3.19
C SER A 74 5.90 -2.68 -3.52
N ILE A 75 5.87 -3.05 -4.81
CA ILE A 75 6.48 -4.31 -5.26
C ILE A 75 8.00 -4.24 -5.18
N ILE A 76 8.55 -3.02 -5.30
CA ILE A 76 9.98 -2.77 -5.20
C ILE A 76 10.45 -2.93 -3.76
N CYS A 77 9.71 -2.41 -2.78
CA CYS A 77 9.96 -2.68 -1.35
C CYS A 77 9.93 -4.19 -1.05
N TYR A 78 8.96 -4.93 -1.59
CA TYR A 78 8.87 -6.38 -1.42
C TYR A 78 10.08 -7.12 -2.02
N CYS A 79 10.48 -6.76 -3.24
CA CYS A 79 11.66 -7.34 -3.92
C CYS A 79 12.97 -7.00 -3.18
N LEU A 80 13.09 -5.80 -2.61
CA LEU A 80 14.26 -5.39 -1.83
C LEU A 80 14.31 -6.05 -0.44
N GLY A 81 13.20 -6.66 0.01
CA GLY A 81 13.07 -7.28 1.33
C GLY A 81 12.73 -6.27 2.44
N LEU A 82 12.23 -5.09 2.09
CA LEU A 82 11.78 -4.08 3.07
C LEU A 82 10.44 -4.47 3.70
N THR A 83 9.67 -5.33 3.06
CA THR A 83 8.41 -5.89 3.56
C THR A 83 8.31 -7.37 3.15
N GLU A 84 7.62 -8.16 3.95
CA GLU A 84 7.27 -9.55 3.64
C GLU A 84 5.91 -9.67 2.94
N ILE A 85 5.21 -8.56 2.74
CA ILE A 85 3.89 -8.53 2.12
C ILE A 85 4.01 -8.44 0.60
N ASP A 86 3.49 -9.44 -0.10
CA ASP A 86 3.36 -9.44 -1.57
C ASP A 86 2.17 -8.55 -1.99
N PRO A 87 2.41 -7.37 -2.61
CA PRO A 87 1.33 -6.48 -2.99
C PRO A 87 0.45 -7.02 -4.12
N ILE A 88 0.96 -7.91 -4.98
CA ILE A 88 0.16 -8.52 -6.05
C ILE A 88 -0.85 -9.49 -5.45
N LYS A 89 -0.38 -10.37 -4.55
CA LYS A 89 -1.21 -11.35 -3.85
C LYS A 89 -2.38 -10.70 -3.12
N TYR A 90 -2.14 -9.56 -2.45
CA TYR A 90 -3.15 -8.90 -1.63
C TYR A 90 -3.94 -7.78 -2.35
N GLY A 91 -3.68 -7.57 -3.65
CA GLY A 91 -4.35 -6.53 -4.44
C GLY A 91 -4.05 -5.12 -3.92
N LEU A 92 -2.79 -4.85 -3.57
CA LEU A 92 -2.35 -3.57 -3.05
C LEU A 92 -1.87 -2.65 -4.18
N HIS A 93 -2.16 -1.38 -4.03
CA HIS A 93 -1.97 -0.36 -5.06
C HIS A 93 -0.75 0.51 -4.78
N ALA A 94 0.23 0.53 -5.68
CA ALA A 94 1.51 1.20 -5.45
C ALA A 94 1.33 2.70 -5.39
N GLU A 95 0.34 3.25 -6.09
CA GLU A 95 -0.08 4.65 -5.97
C GLU A 95 -0.46 5.07 -4.54
N ARG A 96 -0.64 4.11 -3.61
CA ARG A 96 -0.79 4.42 -2.18
C ARG A 96 0.51 4.84 -1.49
N PHE A 97 1.64 4.41 -2.02
CA PHE A 97 2.98 4.71 -1.53
C PHE A 97 3.72 5.68 -2.43
N VAL A 98 3.53 5.52 -3.73
CA VAL A 98 4.28 6.09 -4.84
C VAL A 98 3.39 7.16 -5.52
N ASN A 99 3.64 8.45 -5.29
CA ASN A 99 2.75 9.55 -5.71
C ASN A 99 3.50 10.89 -5.83
N ASP A 100 2.85 12.02 -6.04
CA ASP A 100 3.58 13.31 -6.21
C ASP A 100 4.28 13.84 -4.95
N GLU A 101 4.22 13.11 -3.84
CA GLU A 101 4.98 13.35 -2.62
C GLU A 101 6.08 12.28 -2.45
N PRO A 102 7.23 12.63 -1.84
CA PRO A 102 8.29 11.67 -1.55
C PRO A 102 7.78 10.42 -0.81
N PRO A 103 8.30 9.21 -1.15
CA PRO A 103 7.89 7.98 -0.50
C PRO A 103 8.24 8.01 0.99
N LYS A 104 7.23 7.75 1.83
CA LYS A 104 7.38 7.73 3.30
C LYS A 104 7.62 6.32 3.78
N PHE A 105 8.86 5.97 4.08
CA PHE A 105 9.24 4.64 4.53
C PHE A 105 8.90 4.46 6.02
N GLN A 106 7.71 3.92 6.28
CA GLN A 106 7.17 3.78 7.64
C GLN A 106 7.42 2.37 8.19
N PHE A 107 8.11 2.30 9.33
CA PHE A 107 8.43 1.04 10.00
C PHE A 107 8.17 1.12 11.50
N ASP A 108 7.81 -0.02 12.09
CA ASP A 108 7.93 -0.23 13.52
C ASP A 108 9.18 -1.05 13.79
N ILE A 109 9.93 -0.68 14.82
CA ILE A 109 11.12 -1.39 15.29
C ILE A 109 10.88 -1.81 16.74
N GLU A 110 11.37 -2.96 17.17
CA GLU A 110 11.19 -3.39 18.57
C GLU A 110 11.73 -2.37 19.57
N SER A 111 10.91 -2.01 20.56
CA SER A 111 11.22 -0.90 21.48
C SER A 111 12.53 -1.11 22.25
N SER A 112 12.85 -2.36 22.63
CA SER A 112 14.04 -2.69 23.41
C SER A 112 15.35 -2.41 22.68
N ARG A 113 15.34 -2.45 21.34
CA ARG A 113 16.52 -2.26 20.49
C ARG A 113 16.43 -1.02 19.60
N PHE A 114 15.42 -0.17 19.79
CA PHE A 114 15.24 1.04 18.99
C PHE A 114 16.48 1.96 19.00
N GLY A 115 17.06 2.20 20.18
CA GLY A 115 18.27 3.02 20.30
C GLY A 115 19.49 2.41 19.60
N GLU A 116 19.65 1.09 19.69
CA GLU A 116 20.69 0.36 18.95
C GLU A 116 20.48 0.47 17.43
N PHE A 117 19.25 0.28 16.97
CA PHE A 117 18.89 0.46 15.58
C PHE A 117 19.25 1.87 15.07
N MET A 118 18.89 2.92 15.81
CA MET A 118 19.20 4.30 15.42
C MET A 118 20.72 4.55 15.36
N ASN A 119 21.51 3.95 16.25
CA ASN A 119 22.97 4.06 16.18
C ASN A 119 23.53 3.39 14.90
N ARG A 120 23.08 2.17 14.59
CA ARG A 120 23.50 1.45 13.37
C ARG A 120 23.09 2.20 12.11
N VAL A 121 21.90 2.81 12.11
CA VAL A 121 21.44 3.69 11.04
C VAL A 121 22.44 4.84 10.82
N GLU A 122 22.82 5.55 11.87
CA GLU A 122 23.75 6.68 11.75
C GLU A 122 25.12 6.24 11.23
N GLU A 123 25.62 5.07 11.64
CA GLU A 123 26.85 4.48 11.08
C GLU A 123 26.73 4.25 9.56
N VAL A 124 25.60 3.72 9.09
CA VAL A 124 25.33 3.52 7.65
C VAL A 124 25.26 4.86 6.92
N LEU A 125 24.58 5.87 7.48
CA LEU A 125 24.48 7.19 6.85
C LEU A 125 25.86 7.85 6.71
N VAL A 126 26.67 7.83 7.77
CA VAL A 126 28.03 8.40 7.76
C VAL A 126 28.92 7.68 6.75
N ALA A 127 28.86 6.34 6.70
CA ALA A 127 29.65 5.56 5.76
C ALA A 127 29.33 5.85 4.28
N ASN A 128 28.15 6.40 4.00
CA ASN A 128 27.63 6.64 2.66
C ASN A 128 27.44 8.15 2.35
N GLU A 129 27.93 9.06 3.21
CA GLU A 129 27.68 10.50 3.10
C GLU A 129 28.27 11.16 1.85
N LYS A 130 29.29 10.53 1.25
CA LYS A 130 29.96 11.01 0.04
C LYS A 130 29.21 10.62 -1.23
N ASP A 131 28.45 9.54 -1.17
CA ASP A 131 27.80 8.94 -2.33
C ASP A 131 26.30 9.32 -2.38
N PHE A 132 25.68 9.69 -1.26
CA PHE A 132 24.25 9.95 -1.15
C PHE A 132 23.92 11.29 -0.48
N ASP A 133 22.80 11.89 -0.89
CA ASP A 133 22.21 13.03 -0.18
C ASP A 133 21.54 12.57 1.13
N ILE A 134 22.32 12.54 2.20
CA ILE A 134 21.88 12.11 3.53
C ILE A 134 20.79 13.00 4.11
N ALA A 135 20.78 14.30 3.79
CA ALA A 135 19.75 15.21 4.30
C ALA A 135 18.37 14.84 3.72
N SER A 136 18.32 14.59 2.42
CA SER A 136 17.11 14.12 1.74
C SER A 136 16.68 12.73 2.22
N VAL A 137 17.60 11.78 2.37
CA VAL A 137 17.33 10.46 2.95
C VAL A 137 16.67 10.57 4.33
N ARG A 138 17.22 11.41 5.22
CA ARG A 138 16.70 11.57 6.58
C ARG A 138 15.25 12.07 6.61
N SER A 139 14.87 12.90 5.64
CA SER A 139 13.50 13.42 5.51
C SER A 139 12.46 12.34 5.18
N CYS A 140 12.86 11.22 4.58
CA CYS A 140 11.94 10.17 4.12
C CYS A 140 11.97 8.89 4.97
N LEU A 141 13.13 8.53 5.52
CA LEU A 141 13.35 7.25 6.20
C LEU A 141 13.20 7.29 7.72
N PHE A 142 13.27 8.45 8.39
CA PHE A 142 13.26 8.51 9.86
C PHE A 142 12.12 9.31 10.47
N GLN A 143 11.26 9.94 9.65
CA GLN A 143 10.11 10.67 10.19
C GLN A 143 9.03 9.75 10.77
N ASP A 144 8.92 8.53 10.22
CA ASP A 144 7.81 7.61 10.53
C ASP A 144 8.30 6.23 11.04
N VAL A 145 9.50 6.19 11.61
CA VAL A 145 10.06 4.99 12.25
C VAL A 145 9.85 5.06 13.75
N ASN A 146 9.07 4.11 14.30
CA ASN A 146 8.61 4.17 15.69
C ASN A 146 9.01 2.93 16.49
N PRO A 147 9.30 3.09 17.81
CA PRO A 147 9.46 1.96 18.71
C PRO A 147 8.09 1.29 18.94
N SER A 148 8.03 -0.03 18.79
CA SER A 148 6.86 -0.86 19.06
C SER A 148 7.14 -1.85 20.20
N PRO A 149 6.37 -1.79 21.30
CA PRO A 149 6.53 -2.73 22.42
C PRO A 149 5.96 -4.11 22.08
N TYR A 150 5.28 -4.27 20.95
CA TYR A 150 4.68 -5.52 20.51
C TYR A 150 5.62 -6.36 19.66
N LEU A 151 6.74 -5.78 19.19
CA LEU A 151 7.72 -6.43 18.30
C LEU A 151 8.85 -7.18 19.03
N ASN A 152 8.66 -7.62 20.28
CA ASN A 152 9.78 -8.15 21.09
C ASN A 152 10.19 -9.59 20.75
N LYS A 153 9.41 -10.33 19.95
CA LYS A 153 9.75 -11.70 19.50
C LYS A 153 8.89 -12.11 18.32
N LYS A 154 9.50 -12.45 17.17
CA LYS A 154 8.80 -13.09 16.05
C LYS A 154 8.33 -14.48 16.51
N ILE A 155 7.02 -14.64 16.73
CA ILE A 155 6.42 -15.94 17.02
C ILE A 155 5.87 -16.43 15.69
N GLU A 156 6.53 -17.42 15.08
CA GLU A 156 5.98 -18.06 13.88
C GLU A 156 4.70 -18.79 14.26
N ARG A 157 3.59 -18.32 13.68
CA ARG A 157 2.29 -18.98 13.78
C ARG A 157 1.80 -19.30 12.38
N GLN A 158 0.97 -20.34 12.31
CA GLN A 158 0.34 -20.68 11.04
C GLN A 158 -0.63 -19.58 10.62
N ILE A 159 -0.49 -19.10 9.38
CA ILE A 159 -1.44 -18.16 8.79
C ILE A 159 -2.82 -18.85 8.71
N PRO A 160 -3.88 -18.21 9.22
CA PRO A 160 -5.23 -18.78 9.23
C PRO A 160 -5.78 -18.91 7.81
N ASN A 161 -6.66 -19.89 7.61
CA ASN A 161 -7.31 -20.11 6.31
C ASN A 161 -8.24 -18.95 5.90
N ASP A 162 -8.76 -18.19 6.87
CA ASP A 162 -9.68 -17.04 6.64
C ASP A 162 -8.96 -15.70 6.91
N LEU A 163 -7.74 -15.56 6.40
CA LEU A 163 -6.93 -14.35 6.62
C LEU A 163 -7.62 -13.07 6.15
N ASP A 164 -8.40 -13.13 5.06
CA ASP A 164 -9.12 -11.97 4.53
C ASP A 164 -10.18 -11.45 5.53
N ASP A 165 -10.81 -12.34 6.31
CA ASP A 165 -11.72 -11.95 7.40
C ASP A 165 -10.99 -11.19 8.50
N GLU A 166 -9.83 -11.68 8.91
CA GLU A 166 -9.05 -11.01 9.95
C GLU A 166 -8.59 -9.62 9.50
N ILE A 167 -8.19 -9.49 8.23
CA ILE A 167 -7.84 -8.20 7.62
C ILE A 167 -9.05 -7.26 7.61
N ALA A 168 -10.23 -7.75 7.22
CA ALA A 168 -11.46 -6.97 7.23
C ALA A 168 -11.88 -6.56 8.64
N ARG A 169 -11.95 -7.50 9.58
CA ARG A 169 -12.29 -7.21 10.98
C ARG A 169 -11.31 -6.24 11.61
N TYR A 170 -9.99 -6.40 11.36
CA TYR A 170 -9.00 -5.44 11.81
C TYR A 170 -9.31 -4.04 11.27
N ALA A 171 -9.45 -3.91 9.95
CA ALA A 171 -9.72 -2.63 9.30
C ALA A 171 -11.04 -1.98 9.76
N LEU A 172 -12.05 -2.78 10.11
CA LEU A 172 -13.36 -2.33 10.57
C LEU A 172 -13.45 -2.14 12.10
N SER A 173 -12.40 -2.45 12.86
CA SER A 173 -12.39 -2.25 14.33
C SER A 173 -11.96 -0.84 14.75
N PHE A 174 -11.69 0.04 13.78
CA PHE A 174 -11.24 1.41 14.04
C PHE A 174 -12.42 2.38 14.10
N PRO A 175 -12.37 3.44 14.93
CA PRO A 175 -13.47 4.39 15.08
C PRO A 175 -14.05 4.92 13.77
N GLU A 176 -13.19 5.11 12.76
CA GLU A 176 -13.53 5.65 11.45
C GLU A 176 -14.33 4.69 10.56
N THR A 177 -14.28 3.39 10.84
CA THR A 177 -14.87 2.32 10.01
C THR A 177 -15.78 1.39 10.80
N MET A 178 -15.84 1.55 12.12
CA MET A 178 -16.61 0.72 13.05
C MET A 178 -18.11 0.70 12.75
N ASN A 179 -18.63 1.77 12.13
CA ASN A 179 -20.01 1.83 11.65
C ASN A 179 -20.37 0.74 10.63
N LEU A 180 -19.37 0.15 9.94
CA LEU A 180 -19.59 -0.95 8.98
C LEU A 180 -19.41 -2.34 9.61
N PHE A 181 -18.82 -2.44 10.81
CA PHE A 181 -18.41 -3.71 11.42
C PHE A 181 -19.59 -4.68 11.61
N ASP A 182 -20.69 -4.21 12.22
CA ASP A 182 -21.84 -5.08 12.49
C ASP A 182 -22.49 -5.59 11.21
N SER A 183 -22.60 -4.75 10.19
CA SER A 183 -23.12 -5.14 8.87
C SER A 183 -22.21 -6.15 8.19
N TYR A 184 -20.88 -5.98 8.30
CA TYR A 184 -19.91 -6.94 7.77
C TYR A 184 -20.09 -8.31 8.43
N VAL A 185 -20.16 -8.35 9.77
CA VAL A 185 -20.35 -9.59 10.53
C VAL A 185 -21.66 -10.27 10.17
N ARG A 186 -22.79 -9.53 10.15
CA ARG A 186 -24.09 -10.11 9.77
C ARG A 186 -24.10 -10.65 8.34
N ARG A 187 -23.48 -9.96 7.38
CA ARG A 187 -23.41 -10.41 5.98
C ARG A 187 -22.55 -11.65 5.81
N LYS A 188 -21.39 -11.69 6.47
CA LYS A 188 -20.52 -12.88 6.50
C LYS A 188 -21.22 -14.09 7.10
N GLU A 189 -21.96 -13.90 8.19
CA GLU A 189 -22.71 -14.96 8.88
C GLU A 189 -24.03 -15.36 8.17
N GLY A 190 -24.35 -14.74 7.03
CA GLY A 190 -25.60 -15.00 6.29
C GLY A 190 -26.87 -14.47 6.98
N LYS A 191 -26.72 -13.60 7.98
CA LYS A 191 -27.83 -12.94 8.71
C LYS A 191 -28.35 -11.68 8.02
N GLU A 192 -27.60 -11.17 7.05
CA GLU A 192 -27.96 -10.03 6.20
C GLU A 192 -27.53 -10.33 4.77
N GLU A 193 -28.42 -10.16 3.79
CA GLU A 193 -28.08 -10.39 2.38
C GLU A 193 -27.53 -9.10 1.76
N TRP A 194 -26.33 -9.15 1.18
CA TRP A 194 -25.88 -8.10 0.27
C TRP A 194 -26.46 -8.35 -1.12
N LYS A 195 -27.13 -7.34 -1.66
CA LYS A 195 -27.67 -7.35 -3.02
C LYS A 195 -26.69 -6.67 -3.97
N PRO A 196 -26.13 -7.40 -4.95
CA PRO A 196 -25.31 -6.80 -5.99
C PRO A 196 -26.07 -5.74 -6.77
N THR A 197 -25.35 -4.74 -7.27
CA THR A 197 -25.90 -3.60 -8.01
C THR A 197 -26.30 -3.95 -9.43
N GLY A 198 -25.82 -5.08 -9.96
CA GLY A 198 -25.94 -5.47 -11.37
C GLY A 198 -24.81 -4.91 -12.23
N ILE A 199 -23.96 -4.03 -11.68
CA ILE A 199 -22.80 -3.46 -12.36
C ILE A 199 -21.61 -4.38 -12.08
N VAL A 200 -21.27 -5.23 -13.05
CA VAL A 200 -20.32 -6.35 -12.90
C VAL A 200 -18.98 -5.93 -12.29
N GLN A 201 -18.43 -4.79 -12.73
CA GLN A 201 -17.15 -4.27 -12.24
C GLN A 201 -17.24 -3.90 -10.75
N LEU A 202 -18.26 -3.12 -10.38
CA LEU A 202 -18.48 -2.70 -9.00
C LEU A 202 -18.73 -3.92 -8.10
N ASP A 203 -19.60 -4.83 -8.52
CA ASP A 203 -19.96 -6.00 -7.72
C ASP A 203 -18.75 -6.90 -7.45
N LYS A 204 -17.84 -7.07 -8.40
CA LYS A 204 -16.58 -7.80 -8.19
C LYS A 204 -15.68 -7.15 -7.13
N ILE A 205 -15.59 -5.81 -7.14
CA ILE A 205 -14.74 -5.06 -6.20
C ILE A 205 -15.32 -5.09 -4.78
N MET A 206 -16.64 -5.08 -4.67
CA MET A 206 -17.35 -5.02 -3.40
C MET A 206 -17.62 -6.40 -2.79
N ALA A 207 -17.57 -7.47 -3.59
CA ALA A 207 -17.88 -8.82 -3.13
C ALA A 207 -17.04 -9.31 -1.93
N PRO A 208 -15.70 -9.09 -1.86
CA PRO A 208 -14.89 -9.55 -0.74
C PRO A 208 -15.30 -8.94 0.62
N THR A 209 -15.97 -7.79 0.60
CA THR A 209 -16.46 -7.08 1.79
C THR A 209 -17.97 -7.02 1.85
N PHE A 210 -18.66 -7.92 1.12
CA PHE A 210 -20.11 -8.03 1.09
C PHE A 210 -20.81 -6.69 0.78
N GLY A 211 -20.32 -5.92 -0.19
CA GLY A 211 -20.96 -4.65 -0.55
C GLY A 211 -20.53 -3.44 0.27
N LEU A 212 -19.60 -3.59 1.23
CA LEU A 212 -19.17 -2.50 2.12
C LEU A 212 -17.88 -1.87 1.61
N LEU A 213 -17.84 -0.54 1.47
CA LEU A 213 -16.62 0.17 1.11
C LEU A 213 -15.71 0.25 2.34
N ALA A 214 -14.92 -0.81 2.57
CA ALA A 214 -14.07 -0.95 3.74
C ALA A 214 -12.66 -0.39 3.47
N TYR A 215 -12.18 -0.47 2.22
CA TYR A 215 -10.79 -0.15 1.89
C TYR A 215 -10.64 1.00 0.89
N GLN A 216 -9.53 1.72 1.03
CA GLN A 216 -9.09 2.72 0.06
C GLN A 216 -8.74 2.08 -1.29
N GLU A 217 -8.21 0.86 -1.27
CA GLU A 217 -7.91 0.07 -2.46
C GLU A 217 -9.18 -0.21 -3.26
N GLN A 218 -10.33 -0.44 -2.61
CA GLN A 218 -11.62 -0.56 -3.31
C GLN A 218 -12.01 0.74 -4.00
N MET A 219 -11.75 1.91 -3.39
CA MET A 219 -11.96 3.20 -4.06
C MET A 219 -11.12 3.33 -5.33
N LEU A 220 -9.85 2.92 -5.26
CA LEU A 220 -8.94 2.94 -6.40
C LEU A 220 -9.37 1.94 -7.49
N ASP A 221 -9.86 0.77 -7.12
CA ASP A 221 -10.38 -0.20 -8.08
C ASP A 221 -11.67 0.29 -8.73
N ILE A 222 -12.58 0.93 -7.99
CA ILE A 222 -13.79 1.53 -8.54
C ILE A 222 -13.42 2.58 -9.60
N LEU A 223 -12.53 3.51 -9.26
CA LEU A 223 -12.10 4.54 -10.20
C LEU A 223 -11.39 3.95 -11.44
N LYS A 224 -10.68 2.82 -11.28
CA LYS A 224 -9.99 2.15 -12.39
C LYS A 224 -10.95 1.39 -13.30
N ASP A 225 -11.78 0.54 -12.72
CA ASP A 225 -12.53 -0.46 -13.47
C ASP A 225 -13.89 0.07 -13.92
N CYS A 226 -14.46 1.02 -13.18
CA CYS A 226 -15.72 1.67 -13.52
C CYS A 226 -15.51 2.98 -14.31
N PHE A 227 -14.53 3.80 -13.93
CA PHE A 227 -14.32 5.13 -14.53
C PHE A 227 -13.07 5.24 -15.43
N ARG A 228 -12.25 4.18 -15.54
CA ARG A 228 -11.04 4.13 -16.39
C ARG A 228 -9.98 5.19 -16.05
N CYS A 229 -9.95 5.66 -14.81
CA CYS A 229 -8.97 6.62 -14.33
C CYS A 229 -7.55 6.02 -14.30
N THR A 230 -6.57 6.84 -14.63
CA THR A 230 -5.13 6.60 -14.48
C THR A 230 -4.74 6.52 -13.00
N ALA A 231 -3.57 5.95 -12.67
CA ALA A 231 -3.12 5.85 -11.28
C ALA A 231 -3.03 7.22 -10.55
N VAL A 232 -2.64 8.27 -11.27
CA VAL A 232 -2.50 9.64 -10.76
C VAL A 232 -3.88 10.21 -10.41
N GLU A 233 -4.81 10.23 -11.36
CA GLU A 233 -6.20 10.69 -11.16
C GLU A 233 -6.86 9.97 -9.97
N ARG A 234 -6.71 8.64 -9.90
CA ARG A 234 -7.29 7.83 -8.83
C ARG A 234 -6.80 8.26 -7.45
N ASN A 235 -5.50 8.52 -7.31
CA ASN A 235 -4.95 8.94 -6.04
C ASN A 235 -5.40 10.36 -5.66
N HIS A 236 -5.47 11.29 -6.62
CA HIS A 236 -5.99 12.64 -6.36
C HIS A 236 -7.45 12.61 -5.92
N ILE A 237 -8.33 11.94 -6.67
CA ILE A 237 -9.77 11.85 -6.35
C ILE A 237 -9.96 11.25 -4.96
N ARG A 238 -9.30 10.13 -4.67
CA ARG A 238 -9.34 9.48 -3.35
C ARG A 238 -8.89 10.44 -2.23
N ARG A 239 -7.79 11.20 -2.42
CA ARG A 239 -7.31 12.19 -1.43
C ARG A 239 -8.34 13.28 -1.18
N SER A 240 -8.94 13.83 -2.24
CA SER A 240 -9.97 14.87 -2.12
C SER A 240 -11.21 14.36 -1.40
N ILE A 241 -11.66 13.13 -1.68
CA ILE A 241 -12.77 12.51 -0.94
C ILE A 241 -12.41 12.39 0.56
N GLN A 242 -11.21 11.94 0.90
CA GLN A 242 -10.79 11.75 2.31
C GLN A 242 -10.68 13.05 3.10
N ARG A 243 -10.22 14.12 2.44
CA ARG A 243 -10.11 15.46 3.01
C ARG A 243 -11.47 16.15 3.14
N GLY A 244 -12.46 15.72 2.36
CA GLY A 244 -13.77 16.36 2.31
C GLY A 244 -13.76 17.62 1.45
N ASP A 245 -12.92 17.65 0.40
CA ASP A 245 -12.77 18.78 -0.52
C ASP A 245 -13.98 18.84 -1.47
N VAL A 246 -15.16 19.27 -0.97
CA VAL A 246 -16.46 19.16 -1.67
C VAL A 246 -16.42 19.69 -3.10
N GLU A 247 -15.89 20.90 -3.30
CA GLU A 247 -15.82 21.53 -4.63
C GLU A 247 -14.96 20.72 -5.61
N GLN A 248 -13.80 20.24 -5.15
CA GLN A 248 -12.89 19.47 -5.98
C GLN A 248 -13.44 18.08 -6.30
N VAL A 249 -14.10 17.43 -5.34
CA VAL A 249 -14.77 16.13 -5.55
C VAL A 249 -15.89 16.27 -6.58
N GLU A 250 -16.67 17.34 -6.51
CA GLU A 250 -17.73 17.61 -7.49
C GLU A 250 -17.16 17.93 -8.87
N ALA A 251 -16.05 18.67 -8.95
CA ALA A 251 -15.36 18.91 -10.21
C ALA A 251 -14.89 17.60 -10.86
N TYR A 252 -14.27 16.70 -10.10
CA TYR A 252 -13.88 15.37 -10.60
C TYR A 252 -15.10 14.53 -11.03
N LYS A 253 -16.21 14.58 -10.28
CA LYS A 253 -17.45 13.90 -10.67
C LYS A 253 -17.89 14.35 -12.06
N ASN A 254 -17.99 15.66 -12.26
CA ASN A 254 -18.46 16.24 -13.52
C ASN A 254 -17.55 15.86 -14.70
N GLU A 255 -16.23 15.90 -14.50
CA GLU A 255 -15.27 15.50 -15.52
C GLU A 255 -15.41 14.01 -15.92
N LEU A 256 -15.55 13.13 -14.94
CA LEU A 256 -15.72 11.69 -15.19
C LEU A 256 -17.06 11.39 -15.88
N PHE A 257 -18.12 12.07 -15.47
CA PHE A 257 -19.46 11.88 -16.03
C PHE A 257 -19.56 12.40 -17.46
N ALA A 258 -18.79 13.44 -17.81
CA ALA A 258 -18.67 13.92 -19.18
C ALA A 258 -17.95 12.93 -20.12
N ASN A 259 -17.13 12.01 -19.56
CA ASN A 259 -16.27 11.10 -20.31
C ASN A 259 -16.55 9.61 -20.02
N LEU A 260 -17.80 9.26 -19.68
CA LEU A 260 -18.18 7.87 -19.43
C LEU A 260 -17.94 7.00 -20.66
N LYS A 261 -17.34 5.82 -20.45
CA LYS A 261 -17.04 4.84 -21.50
C LYS A 261 -17.97 3.64 -21.46
N ASP A 262 -18.06 3.01 -20.29
CA ASP A 262 -18.69 1.69 -20.13
C ASP A 262 -19.99 1.73 -19.32
N LEU A 263 -20.36 2.90 -18.77
CA LEU A 263 -21.50 3.06 -17.86
C LEU A 263 -22.51 4.05 -18.44
N THR A 264 -23.79 3.77 -18.22
CA THR A 264 -24.85 4.77 -18.31
C THR A 264 -24.72 5.81 -17.19
N ILE A 265 -25.37 6.97 -17.34
CA ILE A 265 -25.39 8.01 -16.30
C ILE A 265 -25.98 7.45 -14.98
N GLU A 266 -27.06 6.66 -15.07
CA GLU A 266 -27.70 6.04 -13.90
C GLU A 266 -26.79 5.02 -13.20
N GLU A 267 -26.02 4.24 -13.95
CA GLU A 267 -24.99 3.35 -13.39
C GLU A 267 -23.86 4.15 -12.76
N ALA A 268 -23.37 5.19 -13.43
CA ALA A 268 -22.31 6.05 -12.91
C ALA A 268 -22.73 6.73 -11.60
N GLU A 269 -23.97 7.21 -11.46
CA GLU A 269 -24.50 7.75 -10.20
C GLU A 269 -24.47 6.71 -9.08
N ARG A 270 -24.88 5.46 -9.37
CA ARG A 270 -24.84 4.37 -8.38
C ARG A 270 -23.41 4.04 -7.95
N VAL A 271 -22.49 3.93 -8.92
CA VAL A 271 -21.06 3.68 -8.64
C VAL A 271 -20.46 4.83 -7.82
N TRP A 272 -20.74 6.08 -8.20
CA TRP A 272 -20.26 7.26 -7.50
C TRP A 272 -20.79 7.31 -6.07
N GLY A 273 -22.07 7.01 -5.87
CA GLY A 273 -22.69 6.92 -4.55
C GLY A 273 -21.98 5.92 -3.64
N VAL A 274 -21.57 4.76 -4.16
CA VAL A 274 -20.75 3.79 -3.40
C VAL A 274 -19.35 4.35 -3.13
N LEU A 275 -18.69 4.94 -4.13
CA LEU A 275 -17.33 5.48 -3.99
C LEU A 275 -17.22 6.52 -2.86
N VAL A 276 -18.25 7.35 -2.68
CA VAL A 276 -18.27 8.40 -1.65
C VAL A 276 -18.98 7.99 -0.36
N SER A 277 -19.49 6.75 -0.26
CA SER A 277 -20.30 6.31 0.89
C SER A 277 -19.49 6.16 2.17
N ASN A 278 -18.18 5.94 2.06
CA ASN A 278 -17.28 5.87 3.19
C ASN A 278 -15.95 6.59 2.89
N PRO A 279 -15.91 7.93 3.05
CA PRO A 279 -14.70 8.72 2.83
C PRO A 279 -13.55 8.33 3.76
N LYS A 280 -13.81 7.63 4.87
CA LYS A 280 -12.81 7.20 5.84
C LYS A 280 -12.45 5.71 5.73
N ALA A 281 -12.65 5.12 4.55
CA ALA A 281 -12.20 3.77 4.25
C ALA A 281 -10.73 3.54 4.66
N PHE A 282 -10.44 2.34 5.16
CA PHE A 282 -9.16 1.99 5.76
C PHE A 282 -8.08 1.70 4.70
N LEU A 283 -6.81 1.90 5.03
CA LEU A 283 -5.72 1.50 4.13
C LEU A 283 -5.49 -0.01 4.23
N LYS A 284 -5.84 -0.79 3.19
CA LYS A 284 -5.73 -2.26 3.20
C LYS A 284 -4.29 -2.70 3.39
N ALA A 285 -3.32 -2.04 2.76
CA ALA A 285 -1.90 -2.35 2.92
C ALA A 285 -1.46 -2.34 4.40
N HIS A 286 -1.96 -1.37 5.18
CA HIS A 286 -1.67 -1.29 6.61
C HIS A 286 -2.35 -2.42 7.39
N ALA A 287 -3.61 -2.72 7.09
CA ALA A 287 -4.35 -3.82 7.72
C ALA A 287 -3.68 -5.19 7.45
N VAL A 288 -3.33 -5.45 6.19
CA VAL A 288 -2.62 -6.66 5.76
C VAL A 288 -1.32 -6.81 6.54
N SER A 289 -0.54 -5.74 6.60
CA SER A 289 0.70 -5.72 7.37
C SER A 289 0.44 -6.12 8.82
N ARG A 290 -0.50 -5.44 9.51
CA ARG A 290 -0.75 -5.62 10.94
C ARG A 290 -1.36 -6.97 11.32
N VAL A 291 -2.11 -7.58 10.41
CA VAL A 291 -2.65 -8.92 10.63
C VAL A 291 -1.58 -9.97 10.42
N ILE A 292 -0.79 -9.86 9.35
CA ILE A 292 0.28 -10.83 9.06
C ILE A 292 1.41 -10.74 10.09
N GLU A 293 1.66 -9.56 10.71
CA GLU A 293 2.60 -9.40 11.83
C GLU A 293 2.36 -10.40 12.99
N LYS A 294 1.11 -10.86 13.14
CA LYS A 294 0.71 -11.78 14.22
C LYS A 294 1.08 -13.24 13.94
N TYR A 295 1.53 -13.56 12.72
CA TYR A 295 1.79 -14.91 12.21
C TYR A 295 3.21 -15.06 11.70
#